data_AF-A0A397PGA5-F1
#
_entry.id   AF-A0A397PGA5-F1
#
_cell.length_a   1.000
_cell.length_b   1.000
_cell.length_c   1.000
_cell.angle_alpha   90.00
_cell.angle_beta   90.00
_cell.angle_gamma   90.00
#
_symmetry.space_group_name_H-M   'P 1'
#
loop_
_entity.id
_entity.type
_entity.pdbx_description
1 polymer ?
#
loop_
_entity_poly.entity_id
_entity_poly.type
_entity_poly.pdbx_seq_one_letter_code
_entity_poly.pdbx_strand_id
1 'polypeptide(L)' 'MRVQYSIHGSFTLPKGSAFMPGSENLIRLPSGQIVSVHPVIEMASGPDTDDHRNLDYEQAAAIGIHLEDYDRSSIPW' A
#
# COMPACT_ATOMS: atom_id res chain seq x y z
N MET A 1 -4.34 18.20 22.31
CA MET A 1 -4.34 16.72 22.27
C MET A 1 -3.23 16.28 21.34
N ARG A 2 -2.45 15.25 21.68
CA ARG A 2 -1.39 14.70 20.85
C ARG A 2 -1.83 13.33 20.33
N VAL A 3 -1.72 13.12 19.02
CA VAL A 3 -1.97 11.82 18.39
C VAL A 3 -0.63 11.26 17.92
N GLN A 4 -0.34 10.02 18.31
CA GLN A 4 0.82 9.25 17.85
C GLN A 4 0.31 8.00 17.15
N TYR A 5 0.84 7.66 15.98
CA TYR A 5 0.49 6.47 15.23
C TYR A 5 1.71 5.92 14.49
N SER A 6 1.67 4.65 14.10
CA SER A 6 2.64 3.99 13.23
C SER A 6 1.91 3.08 12.25
N ILE A 7 2.43 2.95 11.03
CA ILE A 7 1.89 2.04 10.00
C ILE A 7 2.97 1.03 9.64
N HIS A 8 2.61 -0.24 9.75
CA HIS A 8 3.41 -1.36 9.26
C HIS A 8 2.50 -2.23 8.40
N GLY A 9 3.06 -2.74 7.31
CA GLY A 9 2.33 -3.61 6.41
C GLY A 9 3.28 -4.47 5.61
N SER A 10 2.72 -5.53 5.04
CA SER A 10 3.40 -6.39 4.09
C SER A 10 2.45 -6.68 2.94
N PHE A 11 3.03 -7.04 1.80
CA PHE A 11 2.29 -7.50 0.65
C PHE A 11 3.08 -8.59 -0.02
N THR A 12 2.37 -9.52 -0.65
CA THR A 12 3.00 -10.55 -1.45
C THR A 12 3.03 -10.12 -2.90
N LEU A 13 4.10 -10.53 -3.58
CA LEU A 13 4.33 -10.24 -4.99
C LEU A 13 4.34 -11.55 -5.78
N PRO A 14 3.89 -11.53 -7.04
CA PRO A 14 4.05 -12.67 -7.94
C PRO A 14 5.52 -13.09 -8.06
N LYS A 15 5.75 -14.40 -8.16
CA LYS A 15 7.10 -14.94 -8.39
C LYS A 15 7.71 -14.33 -9.65
N GLY A 16 8.95 -13.85 -9.55
CA GLY A 16 9.66 -13.16 -10.63
C GLY A 16 9.52 -11.64 -10.60
N SER A 17 8.81 -11.08 -9.63
CA SER A 17 8.85 -9.64 -9.36
C SER A 17 10.23 -9.21 -8.87
N ALA A 18 10.63 -7.98 -9.20
CA ALA A 18 11.90 -7.41 -8.79
C ALA A 18 11.79 -5.91 -8.53
N PHE A 19 12.51 -5.41 -7.52
CA PHE A 19 12.67 -3.97 -7.31
C PHE A 19 13.38 -3.33 -8.51
N MET A 20 12.91 -2.15 -8.90
CA MET A 20 13.59 -1.33 -9.90
C MET A 20 14.91 -0.81 -9.33
N PRO A 21 16.00 -0.79 -10.11
CA PRO A 21 17.29 -0.27 -9.63
C PRO A 21 17.16 1.16 -9.09
N GLY A 22 17.65 1.39 -7.87
CA GLY A 22 17.63 2.71 -7.22
C GLY A 22 16.30 3.12 -6.60
N SER A 23 15.32 2.21 -6.47
CA SER A 23 14.05 2.47 -5.80
C SER A 23 13.73 1.38 -4.78
N GLU A 24 13.23 1.81 -3.63
CA GLU A 24 12.80 0.92 -2.52
C GLU A 24 11.31 0.56 -2.59
N ASN A 25 10.57 1.19 -3.50
CA ASN A 25 9.11 1.17 -3.54
C ASN A 25 8.54 0.88 -4.93
N LEU A 26 9.37 0.92 -5.98
CA LEU A 26 8.99 0.56 -7.35
C LEU A 26 9.38 -0.87 -7.64
N ILE A 27 8.39 -1.68 -8.01
CA ILE A 27 8.56 -3.10 -8.29
C ILE A 27 8.03 -3.38 -9.68
N ARG A 28 8.84 -4.07 -10.50
CA ARG A 28 8.41 -4.63 -11.78
C ARG A 28 7.80 -6.00 -11.54
N LEU A 29 6.57 -6.20 -11.99
CA LEU A 29 5.87 -7.47 -12.01
C LEU A 29 6.31 -8.33 -13.21
N PRO A 30 6.07 -9.65 -13.20
CA PRO A 30 6.34 -10.53 -14.33
C PRO A 30 5.63 -10.13 -15.63
N SER A 31 4.47 -9.47 -15.52
CA SER A 31 3.74 -8.91 -16.67
C SER A 31 4.48 -7.75 -17.36
N GLY A 32 5.55 -7.22 -16.74
CA GLY A 32 6.27 -6.03 -17.18
C GLY A 32 5.73 -4.73 -16.59
N GLN A 33 4.55 -4.75 -15.98
CA GLN A 33 3.96 -3.61 -15.28
C GLN A 33 4.83 -3.20 -14.09
N ILE A 34 4.92 -1.89 -13.84
CA ILE A 34 5.58 -1.35 -12.66
C ILE A 34 4.49 -0.93 -11.67
N VAL A 35 4.66 -1.35 -10.43
CA VAL A 35 3.81 -0.95 -9.31
C VAL A 35 4.62 -0.18 -8.30
N SER A 36 3.98 0.78 -7.65
CA SER A 36 4.56 1.56 -6.56
C SER A 36 3.78 1.28 -5.29
N VAL A 37 4.48 1.00 -4.19
CA VAL A 37 3.84 0.75 -2.89
C VAL A 37 4.36 1.74 -1.87
N HIS A 38 3.45 2.49 -1.27
CA HIS A 38 3.73 3.47 -0.22
C HIS A 38 2.76 3.27 0.95
N PRO A 39 3.23 3.19 2.20
CA PRO A 39 2.37 3.44 3.34
C PRO A 39 2.01 4.94 3.34
N VAL A 40 0.72 5.26 3.35
CA VAL A 40 0.25 6.65 3.34
C VAL A 40 -0.58 6.92 4.59
N ILE A 41 -0.32 8.07 5.23
CA ILE A 41 -1.26 8.67 6.19
C ILE A 41 -1.83 9.92 5.56
N GLU A 42 -3.15 9.95 5.45
CA GLU A 42 -3.87 11.09 4.88
C GLU A 42 -4.77 11.71 5.95
N MET A 43 -4.90 13.02 5.90
CA MET A 43 -5.81 13.78 6.76
C MET A 43 -6.60 14.73 5.86
N ALA A 44 -7.92 14.64 5.94
CA ALA A 44 -8.84 15.50 5.20
C ALA A 44 -9.86 16.14 6.15
N SER A 45 -10.40 17.29 5.76
CA SER A 45 -11.42 17.99 6.55
C SER A 45 -12.35 18.81 5.67
N GLY A 46 -13.66 18.57 5.77
CA GLY A 46 -14.72 19.32 5.10
C GLY A 46 -16.01 18.51 5.03
N PRO A 47 -17.07 19.03 4.39
CA PRO A 47 -18.37 18.35 4.33
C PRO A 47 -18.37 17.07 3.50
N ASP A 48 -17.50 16.98 2.49
CA ASP A 48 -17.39 15.87 1.51
C ASP A 48 -15.92 15.60 1.11
N THR A 49 -14.97 15.60 2.04
CA THR A 49 -13.54 15.45 1.67
C THR A 49 -13.10 14.00 1.51
N ASP A 50 -12.91 13.56 0.26
CA ASP A 50 -12.02 12.47 -0.21
C ASP A 50 -11.90 12.50 -1.76
N ASP A 51 -10.70 12.63 -2.35
CA ASP A 51 -10.48 12.52 -3.81
C ASP A 51 -9.42 11.48 -4.23
N HIS A 52 -9.07 10.55 -3.34
CA HIS A 52 -7.95 9.64 -3.52
C HIS A 52 -8.34 8.36 -4.30
N ARG A 53 -8.26 8.36 -5.64
CA ARG A 53 -8.46 7.12 -6.42
C ARG A 53 -7.25 6.18 -6.29
N ASN A 54 -7.26 5.37 -5.25
CA ASN A 54 -6.41 4.19 -5.11
C ASN A 54 -6.91 3.03 -6.01
N LEU A 55 -6.03 2.07 -6.31
CA LEU A 55 -6.51 0.77 -6.83
C LEU A 55 -7.32 0.11 -5.71
N ASP A 56 -8.55 -0.30 -6.01
CA ASP A 56 -9.29 -1.13 -5.08
C ASP A 56 -8.66 -2.55 -4.97
N TYR A 57 -9.07 -3.32 -3.97
CA TYR A 57 -8.54 -4.67 -3.74
C TYR A 57 -8.73 -5.60 -4.95
N GLU A 58 -9.79 -5.42 -5.74
CA GLU A 58 -10.05 -6.25 -6.92
C GLU A 58 -9.11 -5.89 -8.06
N GLN A 59 -8.85 -4.59 -8.27
CA GLN A 59 -7.89 -4.08 -9.24
C GLN A 59 -6.45 -4.50 -8.89
N ALA A 60 -6.09 -4.52 -7.60
CA ALA A 60 -4.81 -5.04 -7.14
C ALA A 60 -4.71 -6.57 -7.31
N ALA A 61 -5.77 -7.31 -6.96
CA ALA A 61 -5.81 -8.76 -7.11
C ALA A 61 -5.77 -9.21 -8.58
N ALA A 62 -6.39 -8.44 -9.49
CA ALA A 62 -6.38 -8.72 -10.92
C ALA A 62 -4.97 -8.72 -11.53
N ILE A 63 -4.00 -8.05 -10.90
CA ILE A 63 -2.58 -8.04 -11.29
C ILE A 63 -1.70 -8.91 -10.39
N GLY A 64 -2.31 -9.74 -9.54
CA GLY A 64 -1.63 -10.70 -8.68
C GLY A 64 -1.00 -10.09 -7.42
N ILE A 65 -1.44 -8.90 -7.01
CA ILE A 65 -1.01 -8.26 -5.77
C ILE A 65 -2.04 -8.51 -4.69
N HIS A 66 -1.58 -8.99 -3.53
CA HIS A 66 -2.41 -9.18 -2.34
C HIS A 66 -1.85 -8.32 -1.21
N LEU A 67 -2.62 -7.30 -0.81
CA LEU A 67 -2.34 -6.49 0.36
C LEU A 67 -2.96 -7.14 1.59
N GLU A 68 -2.15 -7.36 2.61
CA GLU A 68 -2.62 -7.70 3.95
C GLU A 68 -2.45 -6.46 4.81
N ASP A 69 -3.58 -5.90 5.25
CA ASP A 69 -3.57 -4.94 6.35
C ASP A 69 -3.75 -5.75 7.63
N TYR A 70 -2.74 -5.74 8.50
CA TYR A 70 -2.96 -6.27 9.84
C TYR A 70 -3.88 -5.29 10.54
N ASP A 71 -5.08 -5.77 10.86
CA ASP A 71 -6.10 -5.05 11.60
C ASP A 71 -5.46 -4.16 12.69
N ARG A 72 -5.95 -2.93 12.82
CA ARG A 72 -5.48 -1.87 13.72
C ARG A 72 -5.57 -2.22 15.21
N SER A 73 -5.55 -3.51 15.57
CA SER A 73 -5.46 -4.01 16.92
C SER A 73 -4.01 -4.00 17.42
N SER A 74 -3.68 -2.88 18.08
CA SER A 74 -2.84 -2.83 19.29
C SER A 74 -1.49 -3.54 19.23
N ILE A 75 -0.43 -2.77 19.01
CA ILE A 75 0.85 -3.06 19.67
C ILE A 75 0.74 -2.52 21.11
N PRO A 76 0.70 -3.35 22.16
CA PRO A 76 1.22 -2.94 23.45
C PRO A 76 2.74 -3.16 23.42
N TRP A 77 3.47 -2.03 23.42
CA TRP A 77 4.86 -1.83 23.86
C TRP A 77 5.91 -2.88 23.47
#